data_AF-A0A7S4B7D2-F1
#
_entry.id   AF-A0A7S4B7D2-F1
#
_cell.length_a   1.000
_cell.length_b   1.000
_cell.length_c   1.000
_cell.angle_alpha   90.00
_cell.angle_beta   90.00
_cell.angle_gamma   90.00
#
_symmetry.space_group_name_H-M   'P 1'
#
loop_
_entity.id
_entity.type
_entity.pdbx_description
1 polymer ?
#
loop_
_entity_poly.entity_id
_entity_poly.type
_entity_poly.pdbx_seq_one_letter_code
_entity_poly.pdbx_strand_id
1 'polypeptide(L)'
;PRGEWVLKWPGATLIAGSSIFWTLEVDQTLRNDGHKGITEYFTKVHEQLLELTRIVSGKITKLQRKSLGALITIDVHARDVTSSMRDAGVSSVTDFAWISQLRYELAGAGSAHGDEGDTLVRQLDGVFKYGCEYLGNSMRLVVTPLTDRIYLTLTGALQLFLGGAPAGPAGTGKTETTKDLAKALAKQCVVFNCSDGLDYKAMGKFFKGLCTAGAWACFDEFNRIDLEVLSVVAQQVSSIQQAMQAGLTRFT
;
A
#
# COMPACT_ATOMS: atom_id res chain seq x y z
N PRO A 1 15.89 -19.70 -8.90
CA PRO A 1 15.88 -19.71 -7.41
C PRO A 1 15.67 -18.29 -6.84
N ARG A 2 14.91 -18.14 -5.75
CA ARG A 2 14.58 -16.83 -5.15
C ARG A 2 15.84 -16.06 -4.77
N GLY A 3 16.84 -16.71 -4.14
CA GLY A 3 18.08 -16.07 -3.72
C GLY A 3 18.90 -15.40 -4.82
N GLU A 4 18.94 -15.95 -6.03
CA GLU A 4 19.59 -15.28 -7.17
C GLU A 4 18.73 -14.18 -7.79
N TRP A 5 17.42 -14.42 -7.84
CA TRP A 5 16.47 -13.49 -8.45
C TRP A 5 16.49 -12.14 -7.71
N VAL A 6 16.54 -12.16 -6.38
CA VAL A 6 16.55 -10.94 -5.55
C VAL A 6 17.78 -10.04 -5.75
N LEU A 7 18.84 -10.55 -6.38
CA LEU A 7 20.05 -9.78 -6.67
C LEU A 7 20.06 -9.16 -8.08
N LYS A 8 19.15 -9.58 -8.96
CA LYS A 8 19.12 -9.24 -10.39
C LYS A 8 18.15 -8.10 -10.73
N TRP A 9 17.16 -7.81 -9.89
CA TRP A 9 16.08 -6.86 -10.20
C TRP A 9 16.09 -5.59 -9.34
N PRO A 10 15.53 -4.47 -9.83
CA PRO A 10 15.36 -3.25 -9.04
C PRO A 10 14.46 -3.45 -7.82
N GLY A 11 14.67 -2.67 -6.76
CA GLY A 11 13.97 -2.83 -5.48
C GLY A 11 12.44 -2.75 -5.58
N ALA A 12 11.91 -1.81 -6.37
CA ALA A 12 10.46 -1.67 -6.58
C ALA A 12 9.85 -2.92 -7.25
N THR A 13 10.48 -3.41 -8.32
CA THR A 13 10.05 -4.63 -9.03
C THR A 13 10.15 -5.87 -8.14
N LEU A 14 11.21 -5.96 -7.32
CA LEU A 14 11.36 -7.05 -6.36
C LEU A 14 10.22 -7.11 -5.35
N ILE A 15 9.86 -5.97 -4.76
CA ILE A 15 8.79 -5.89 -3.76
C ILE A 15 7.43 -6.22 -4.39
N ALA A 16 7.12 -5.62 -5.55
CA ALA A 16 5.87 -5.91 -6.26
C ALA A 16 5.78 -7.38 -6.65
N GLY A 17 6.84 -7.92 -7.26
CA GLY A 17 6.91 -9.34 -7.64
C GLY A 17 6.76 -10.27 -6.44
N SER A 18 7.49 -10.04 -5.35
CA SER A 18 7.37 -10.84 -4.11
C SER A 18 5.95 -10.82 -3.57
N SER A 19 5.31 -9.65 -3.56
CA SER A 19 3.93 -9.49 -3.07
C SER A 19 2.91 -10.21 -3.96
N ILE A 20 3.09 -10.19 -5.29
CA ILE A 20 2.27 -10.94 -6.25
C ILE A 20 2.42 -12.44 -6.02
N PHE A 21 3.65 -12.94 -5.94
CA PHE A 21 3.90 -14.37 -5.72
C PHE A 21 3.38 -14.85 -4.37
N TRP A 22 3.58 -14.09 -3.30
CA TRP A 22 3.01 -14.42 -1.99
C TRP A 22 1.48 -14.47 -2.05
N THR A 23 0.84 -13.47 -2.66
CA THR A 23 -0.62 -13.45 -2.81
C THR A 23 -1.13 -14.65 -3.59
N LEU A 24 -0.50 -14.95 -4.74
CA LEU A 24 -0.86 -16.07 -5.60
C LEU A 24 -0.72 -17.41 -4.88
N GLU A 25 0.41 -17.63 -4.21
CA GLU A 25 0.69 -18.88 -3.52
C GLU A 25 -0.27 -19.09 -2.34
N VAL A 26 -0.53 -18.06 -1.52
CA VAL A 26 -1.52 -18.14 -0.43
C VAL A 26 -2.92 -18.44 -0.96
N ASP A 27 -3.36 -17.76 -2.03
CA ASP A 27 -4.68 -17.98 -2.62
C ASP A 27 -4.83 -19.40 -3.17
N GLN A 28 -3.82 -19.92 -3.87
CA GLN A 28 -3.79 -21.30 -4.37
C GLN A 28 -3.81 -22.32 -3.22
N THR A 29 -3.00 -22.09 -2.20
CA THR A 29 -2.92 -22.95 -1.01
C THR A 29 -4.26 -23.04 -0.29
N LEU A 30 -4.96 -21.91 -0.10
CA LEU A 30 -6.29 -21.89 0.50
C LEU A 30 -7.32 -22.61 -0.36
N ARG A 31 -7.29 -22.45 -1.69
CA ARG A 31 -8.24 -23.12 -2.60
C ARG A 31 -8.05 -24.63 -2.65
N ASN A 32 -6.81 -25.10 -2.63
CA ASN A 32 -6.50 -26.52 -2.83
C ASN A 32 -6.60 -27.31 -1.53
N ASP A 33 -6.03 -26.79 -0.45
CA ASP A 33 -5.78 -27.54 0.80
C ASP A 33 -6.30 -26.82 2.06
N GLY A 34 -6.93 -25.65 1.89
CA GLY A 34 -7.49 -24.84 2.97
C GLY A 34 -6.49 -24.58 4.09
N HIS A 35 -6.91 -24.83 5.33
CA HIS A 35 -6.10 -24.58 6.52
C HIS A 35 -4.83 -25.44 6.59
N LYS A 36 -4.90 -26.69 6.14
CA LYS A 36 -3.74 -27.59 6.08
C LYS A 36 -2.67 -27.01 5.17
N GLY A 37 -3.09 -26.52 4.00
CA GLY A 37 -2.20 -25.86 3.06
C GLY A 37 -1.43 -24.69 3.68
N ILE A 38 -2.12 -23.76 4.37
CA ILE A 38 -1.47 -22.60 4.99
C ILE A 38 -0.45 -23.01 6.04
N THR A 39 -0.76 -24.08 6.80
CA THR A 39 0.15 -24.63 7.80
C THR A 39 1.44 -25.13 7.17
N GLU A 40 1.37 -25.83 6.03
CA GLU A 40 2.53 -26.30 5.29
C GLU A 40 3.28 -25.15 4.61
N TYR A 41 2.53 -24.20 4.03
CA TYR A 41 3.07 -23.03 3.34
C TYR A 41 3.88 -22.11 4.26
N PHE A 42 3.51 -22.00 5.54
CA PHE A 42 4.27 -21.25 6.53
C PHE A 42 5.74 -21.65 6.58
N THR A 43 6.05 -22.96 6.51
CA THR A 43 7.43 -23.46 6.52
C THR A 43 8.23 -22.91 5.35
N LYS A 44 7.64 -22.93 4.14
CA LYS A 44 8.25 -22.37 2.92
C LYS A 44 8.52 -20.87 3.06
N VAL A 45 7.54 -20.09 3.52
CA VAL A 45 7.70 -18.63 3.70
C VAL A 45 8.80 -18.33 4.72
N HIS A 46 8.84 -19.09 5.82
CA HIS A 46 9.86 -18.94 6.85
C HIS A 46 11.27 -19.26 6.33
N GLU A 47 11.44 -20.36 5.58
CA GLU A 47 12.72 -20.73 4.98
C GLU A 47 13.21 -19.70 3.95
N GLN A 48 12.31 -19.18 3.10
CA GLN A 48 12.64 -18.13 2.15
C GLN A 48 13.10 -16.84 2.84
N LEU A 49 12.47 -16.47 3.96
CA LEU A 49 12.92 -15.34 4.77
C LEU A 49 14.32 -15.58 5.35
N LEU A 50 14.59 -16.78 5.87
CA LEU A 50 15.94 -17.15 6.36
C LEU A 50 17.00 -17.14 5.26
N GLU A 51 16.65 -17.53 4.03
CA GLU A 51 17.55 -17.41 2.88
C GLU A 51 17.91 -15.94 2.62
N LEU A 52 16.93 -15.04 2.64
CA LEU A 52 17.15 -13.60 2.41
C LEU A 52 18.00 -12.96 3.52
N THR A 53 17.82 -13.35 4.78
CA THR A 53 18.66 -12.86 5.88
C THR A 53 20.11 -13.32 5.75
N ARG A 54 20.35 -14.54 5.24
CA ARG A 54 21.71 -15.01 4.92
C ARG A 54 22.33 -14.20 3.77
N ILE A 55 21.57 -13.96 2.70
CA ILE A 55 22.05 -13.19 1.54
C ILE A 55 22.40 -11.76 1.93
N VAL A 56 21.52 -11.07 2.68
CA VAL A 56 21.78 -9.69 3.09
C VAL A 56 22.98 -9.59 4.04
N SER A 57 23.24 -10.63 4.84
CA SER A 57 24.41 -10.70 5.73
C SER A 57 25.72 -10.94 4.98
N GLY A 58 25.64 -11.41 3.72
CA GLY A 58 26.79 -11.66 2.87
C GLY A 58 27.39 -10.42 2.19
N LYS A 59 28.27 -10.70 1.21
CA LYS A 59 28.91 -9.69 0.37
C LYS A 59 27.99 -9.27 -0.77
N ILE A 60 27.32 -8.13 -0.59
CA ILE A 60 26.45 -7.51 -1.59
C ILE A 60 26.70 -6.00 -1.67
N THR A 61 26.30 -5.38 -2.77
CA THR A 61 26.45 -3.93 -2.96
C THR A 61 25.57 -3.13 -1.99
N LYS A 62 25.90 -1.86 -1.75
CA LYS A 62 25.08 -0.95 -0.91
C LYS A 62 23.65 -0.83 -1.45
N LEU A 63 23.49 -0.77 -2.78
CA LEU A 63 22.18 -0.68 -3.43
C LEU A 63 21.35 -1.94 -3.20
N GLN A 64 21.93 -3.12 -3.43
CA GLN A 64 21.26 -4.40 -3.16
C GLN A 64 20.89 -4.52 -1.69
N ARG A 65 21.77 -4.11 -0.77
CA ARG A 65 21.49 -4.13 0.67
C ARG A 65 20.28 -3.26 1.04
N LYS A 66 20.13 -2.09 0.41
CA LYS A 66 18.98 -1.21 0.62
C LYS A 66 17.68 -1.83 0.06
N SER A 67 17.73 -2.38 -1.15
CA SER A 67 16.58 -3.08 -1.76
C SER A 67 16.15 -4.31 -0.96
N LEU A 68 17.12 -5.12 -0.53
CA LEU A 68 16.86 -6.31 0.28
C LEU A 68 16.35 -5.95 1.68
N GLY A 69 16.84 -4.89 2.31
CA GLY A 69 16.29 -4.44 3.60
C GLY A 69 14.81 -4.05 3.50
N ALA A 70 14.43 -3.37 2.41
CA ALA A 70 13.05 -3.05 2.12
C ALA A 70 12.20 -4.32 1.84
N LEU A 71 12.71 -5.26 1.05
CA LEU A 71 12.04 -6.53 0.75
C LEU A 71 11.85 -7.39 2.01
N ILE A 72 12.90 -7.54 2.83
CA ILE A 72 12.84 -8.30 4.08
C ILE A 72 11.76 -7.75 5.02
N THR A 73 11.60 -6.42 5.08
CA THR A 73 10.55 -5.80 5.90
C THR A 73 9.16 -6.27 5.47
N ILE A 74 8.91 -6.36 4.16
CA ILE A 74 7.64 -6.85 3.61
C ILE A 74 7.50 -8.36 3.82
N ASP A 75 8.56 -9.14 3.61
CA ASP A 75 8.52 -10.60 3.77
C ASP A 75 8.36 -11.03 5.24
N VAL A 76 8.87 -10.26 6.20
CA VAL A 76 8.60 -10.46 7.63
C VAL A 76 7.11 -10.30 7.90
N HIS A 77 6.49 -9.24 7.40
CA HIS A 77 5.04 -9.03 7.53
C HIS A 77 4.24 -10.16 6.86
N ALA A 78 4.59 -10.57 5.63
CA ALA A 78 3.95 -11.69 4.94
C ALA A 78 4.04 -13.00 5.74
N ARG A 79 5.20 -13.27 6.35
CA ARG A 79 5.40 -14.42 7.27
C ARG A 79 4.52 -14.31 8.51
N ASP A 80 4.48 -13.14 9.15
CA ASP A 80 3.69 -12.90 10.36
C ASP A 80 2.19 -13.05 10.10
N VAL A 81 1.70 -12.55 8.96
CA VAL A 81 0.33 -12.75 8.48
C VAL A 81 0.06 -14.22 8.23
N THR A 82 0.96 -14.94 7.55
CA THR A 82 0.81 -16.39 7.29
C THR A 82 0.76 -17.19 8.60
N SER A 83 1.61 -16.84 9.59
CA SER A 83 1.55 -17.42 10.93
C SER A 83 0.21 -17.13 11.61
N SER A 84 -0.24 -15.89 11.56
CA SER A 84 -1.50 -15.48 12.19
C SER A 84 -2.71 -16.17 11.55
N MET A 85 -2.72 -16.33 10.23
CA MET A 85 -3.76 -17.07 9.50
C MET A 85 -3.76 -18.57 9.86
N ARG A 86 -2.57 -19.18 9.99
CA ARG A 86 -2.43 -20.53 10.51
C ARG A 86 -3.03 -20.62 11.91
N ASP A 87 -2.59 -19.76 12.83
CA ASP A 87 -3.01 -19.85 14.24
C ASP A 87 -4.51 -19.55 14.41
N ALA A 88 -5.10 -18.75 13.51
CA ALA A 88 -6.53 -18.47 13.46
C ALA A 88 -7.37 -19.53 12.73
N GLY A 89 -6.78 -20.58 12.16
CA GLY A 89 -7.53 -21.64 11.48
C GLY A 89 -8.12 -21.23 10.12
N VAL A 90 -7.55 -20.24 9.44
CA VAL A 90 -8.04 -19.75 8.13
C VAL A 90 -8.03 -20.89 7.12
N SER A 91 -9.14 -21.06 6.40
CA SER A 91 -9.37 -22.20 5.51
C SER A 91 -9.95 -21.82 4.15
N SER A 92 -10.41 -20.58 3.97
CA SER A 92 -11.01 -20.09 2.73
C SER A 92 -10.35 -18.79 2.26
N VAL A 93 -10.33 -18.60 0.93
CA VAL A 93 -9.93 -17.32 0.30
C VAL A 93 -10.89 -16.16 0.62
N THR A 94 -12.06 -16.46 1.18
CA THR A 94 -13.05 -15.45 1.61
C THR A 94 -12.95 -15.09 3.09
N ASP A 95 -12.08 -15.76 3.85
CA ASP A 95 -11.96 -15.51 5.30
C ASP A 95 -11.41 -14.11 5.56
N PHE A 96 -12.02 -13.41 6.53
CA PHE A 96 -11.70 -12.02 6.84
C PHE A 96 -10.20 -11.78 7.06
N ALA A 97 -9.53 -12.68 7.80
CA ALA A 97 -8.11 -12.57 8.09
C ALA A 97 -7.21 -12.56 6.83
N TRP A 98 -7.67 -13.16 5.73
CA TRP A 98 -7.00 -13.10 4.43
C TRP A 98 -7.43 -11.90 3.60
N ILE A 99 -8.74 -11.68 3.44
CA ILE A 99 -9.24 -10.59 2.59
C ILE A 99 -8.92 -9.21 3.16
N SER A 100 -8.65 -9.10 4.47
CA SER A 100 -8.21 -7.86 5.12
C SER A 100 -6.77 -7.46 4.78
N GLN A 101 -5.99 -8.36 4.18
CA GLN A 101 -4.60 -8.09 3.80
C GLN A 101 -4.52 -7.33 2.48
N LEU A 102 -3.44 -6.59 2.29
CA LEU A 102 -3.13 -5.96 1.01
C LEU A 102 -2.59 -7.02 0.04
N ARG A 103 -3.36 -7.36 -0.99
CA ARG A 103 -3.12 -8.48 -1.91
C ARG A 103 -2.79 -7.96 -3.30
N TYR A 104 -1.79 -8.55 -3.95
CA TYR A 104 -1.32 -8.13 -5.27
C TYR A 104 -1.67 -9.20 -6.30
N GLU A 105 -2.41 -8.82 -7.32
CA GLU A 105 -2.93 -9.72 -8.34
C GLU A 105 -2.63 -9.18 -9.73
N LEU A 106 -2.51 -10.06 -10.72
CA LEU A 106 -2.47 -9.66 -12.12
C LEU A 106 -3.88 -9.60 -12.67
N ALA A 107 -4.22 -8.50 -13.34
CA ALA A 107 -5.46 -8.37 -14.08
C ALA A 107 -5.53 -9.42 -15.20
N GLY A 108 -6.56 -10.24 -15.16
CA GLY A 108 -6.88 -11.15 -16.27
C GLY A 108 -7.55 -10.41 -17.44
N ALA A 109 -7.69 -11.12 -18.56
CA ALA A 109 -8.43 -10.61 -19.72
C ALA A 109 -9.85 -10.18 -19.33
N GLY A 110 -10.24 -8.95 -19.71
CA GLY A 110 -11.57 -8.40 -19.42
C GLY A 110 -11.76 -7.88 -17.98
N SER A 111 -10.69 -7.70 -17.21
CA SER A 111 -10.77 -7.03 -15.90
C SER A 111 -11.38 -5.63 -16.01
N ALA A 112 -12.35 -5.32 -15.14
CA ALA A 112 -12.96 -3.99 -15.08
C ALA A 112 -12.03 -2.91 -14.49
N HIS A 113 -10.88 -3.29 -13.92
CA HIS A 113 -10.02 -2.42 -13.11
C HIS A 113 -8.64 -2.17 -13.73
N GLY A 114 -8.36 -2.73 -14.91
CA GLY A 114 -7.08 -2.59 -15.60
C GLY A 114 -7.02 -3.45 -16.86
N ASP A 115 -5.99 -3.20 -17.67
CA ASP A 115 -5.69 -4.00 -18.85
C ASP A 115 -5.08 -5.35 -18.46
N GLU A 116 -5.13 -6.33 -19.35
CA GLU A 116 -4.53 -7.63 -19.11
C GLU A 116 -3.03 -7.50 -18.75
N GLY A 117 -2.62 -8.12 -17.64
CA GLY A 117 -1.25 -8.06 -17.13
C GLY A 117 -0.95 -6.86 -16.22
N ASP A 118 -1.87 -5.91 -16.06
CA ASP A 118 -1.72 -4.86 -15.04
C ASP A 118 -1.65 -5.46 -13.64
N THR A 119 -0.80 -4.92 -12.78
CA THR A 119 -0.82 -5.26 -11.36
C THR A 119 -1.95 -4.49 -10.67
N LEU A 120 -2.81 -5.22 -9.98
CA LEU A 120 -3.88 -4.71 -9.15
C LEU A 120 -3.55 -4.96 -7.68
N VAL A 121 -3.90 -4.02 -6.83
CA VAL A 121 -3.80 -4.14 -5.38
C VAL A 121 -5.21 -4.20 -4.81
N ARG A 122 -5.52 -5.28 -4.10
CA ARG A 122 -6.83 -5.53 -3.49
C ARG A 122 -6.75 -5.51 -1.98
N GLN A 123 -7.77 -4.95 -1.34
CA GLN A 123 -7.98 -5.07 0.09
C GLN A 123 -9.47 -4.97 0.37
N LEU A 124 -10.03 -5.99 1.05
CA LEU A 124 -11.49 -6.19 1.11
C LEU A 124 -12.09 -6.14 -0.30
N ASP A 125 -13.10 -5.29 -0.50
CA ASP A 125 -13.77 -5.06 -1.79
C ASP A 125 -13.06 -3.99 -2.65
N GLY A 126 -12.07 -3.29 -2.08
CA GLY A 126 -11.31 -2.25 -2.77
C GLY A 126 -10.32 -2.85 -3.77
N VAL A 127 -10.30 -2.29 -4.97
CA VAL A 127 -9.39 -2.70 -6.05
C VAL A 127 -8.75 -1.46 -6.65
N PHE A 128 -7.43 -1.40 -6.60
CA PHE A 128 -6.64 -0.25 -7.02
C PHE A 128 -5.63 -0.68 -8.07
N LYS A 129 -5.49 0.08 -9.16
CA LYS A 129 -4.41 -0.14 -10.12
C LYS A 129 -3.07 0.25 -9.47
N TYR A 130 -2.08 -0.63 -9.56
CA TYR A 130 -0.72 -0.32 -9.11
C TYR A 130 -0.15 0.80 -9.98
N GLY A 131 0.32 1.88 -9.36
CA GLY A 131 0.65 3.12 -10.05
C GLY A 131 1.91 3.05 -10.93
N CYS A 132 2.76 2.04 -10.73
CA CYS A 132 4.02 1.85 -11.46
C CYS A 132 4.98 3.06 -11.42
N GLU A 133 4.83 3.98 -10.46
CA GLU A 133 5.73 5.13 -10.30
C GLU A 133 7.01 4.71 -9.59
N TYR A 134 8.17 5.15 -10.10
CA TYR A 134 9.45 4.89 -9.45
C TYR A 134 9.68 5.86 -8.29
N LEU A 135 9.48 5.37 -7.06
CA LEU A 135 9.59 6.16 -5.83
C LEU A 135 10.99 6.11 -5.18
N GLY A 136 11.97 5.59 -5.92
CA GLY A 136 13.33 5.34 -5.44
C GLY A 136 13.46 4.12 -4.51
N ASN A 137 14.69 3.64 -4.35
CA ASN A 137 14.98 2.57 -3.39
C ASN A 137 15.02 3.17 -1.97
N SER A 138 13.89 3.13 -1.27
CA SER A 138 13.75 3.56 0.13
C SER A 138 13.31 2.38 1.01
N MET A 139 13.58 2.48 2.31
CA MET A 139 13.11 1.47 3.26
C MET A 139 11.57 1.49 3.34
N ARG A 140 11.01 0.33 3.69
CA ARG A 140 9.58 0.17 4.01
C ARG A 140 9.37 0.38 5.51
N LEU A 141 8.19 0.89 5.87
CA LEU A 141 7.76 0.93 7.25
C LEU A 141 7.54 -0.51 7.75
N VAL A 142 7.94 -0.79 8.99
CA VAL A 142 7.60 -2.07 9.63
C VAL A 142 6.10 -2.11 9.86
N VAL A 143 5.44 -3.09 9.26
CA VAL A 143 3.98 -3.25 9.34
C VAL A 143 3.63 -4.00 10.62
N THR A 144 2.65 -3.47 11.36
CA THR A 144 2.14 -4.00 12.62
C THR A 144 0.61 -4.10 12.53
N PRO A 145 -0.05 -4.83 13.45
CA PRO A 145 -1.52 -4.88 13.47
C PRO A 145 -2.19 -3.51 13.55
N LEU A 146 -1.52 -2.49 14.11
CA LEU A 146 -2.03 -1.12 14.13
C LEU A 146 -1.94 -0.46 12.75
N THR A 147 -0.82 -0.59 12.05
CA THR A 147 -0.68 0.01 10.71
C THR A 147 -1.54 -0.72 9.67
N ASP A 148 -1.77 -2.03 9.82
CA ASP A 148 -2.71 -2.78 8.98
C ASP A 148 -4.15 -2.25 9.12
N ARG A 149 -4.58 -1.92 10.34
CA ARG A 149 -5.89 -1.29 10.56
C ARG A 149 -5.99 0.09 9.91
N ILE A 150 -4.90 0.84 9.92
CA ILE A 150 -4.83 2.13 9.21
C ILE A 150 -4.94 1.89 7.70
N TYR A 151 -4.24 0.89 7.15
CA TYR A 151 -4.34 0.54 5.72
C TYR A 151 -5.78 0.19 5.34
N LEU A 152 -6.42 -0.69 6.11
CA LEU A 152 -7.83 -1.05 5.93
C LEU A 152 -8.78 0.15 5.92
N THR A 153 -8.56 1.08 6.84
CA THR A 153 -9.39 2.29 6.94
C THR A 153 -9.17 3.21 5.74
N LEU A 154 -7.91 3.41 5.34
CA LEU A 154 -7.55 4.29 4.23
C LEU A 154 -7.98 3.73 2.88
N THR A 155 -7.80 2.43 2.64
CA THR A 155 -8.25 1.78 1.40
C THR A 155 -9.76 1.71 1.32
N GLY A 156 -10.46 1.44 2.44
CA GLY A 156 -11.92 1.52 2.50
C GLY A 156 -12.45 2.92 2.19
N ALA A 157 -11.83 3.97 2.74
CA ALA A 157 -12.19 5.35 2.40
C ALA A 157 -11.92 5.68 0.92
N LEU A 158 -10.79 5.22 0.39
CA LEU A 158 -10.39 5.47 -0.99
C LEU A 158 -11.36 4.86 -2.01
N GLN A 159 -11.90 3.67 -1.73
CA GLN A 159 -12.94 3.04 -2.56
C GLN A 159 -14.21 3.90 -2.66
N LEU A 160 -14.48 4.74 -1.67
CA LEU A 160 -15.61 5.67 -1.63
C LEU A 160 -15.26 7.08 -2.15
N PHE A 161 -14.08 7.24 -2.74
CA PHE A 161 -13.51 8.53 -3.16
C PHE A 161 -13.33 9.52 -2.00
N LEU A 162 -13.16 9.01 -0.78
CA LEU A 162 -12.94 9.81 0.42
C LEU A 162 -11.45 9.86 0.80
N GLY A 163 -11.09 10.91 1.53
CA GLY A 163 -9.82 10.97 2.23
C GLY A 163 -9.89 10.25 3.58
N GLY A 164 -8.73 10.10 4.24
CA GLY A 164 -8.64 9.60 5.60
C GLY A 164 -8.03 10.62 6.54
N ALA A 165 -8.42 10.56 7.82
CA ALA A 165 -7.84 11.38 8.89
C ALA A 165 -7.30 10.49 10.02
N PRO A 166 -6.14 9.83 9.84
CA PRO A 166 -5.49 9.13 10.94
C PRO A 166 -5.19 10.13 12.07
N ALA A 167 -5.74 9.89 13.25
CA ALA A 167 -5.60 10.78 14.41
C ALA A 167 -4.77 10.10 15.51
N GLY A 168 -3.96 10.90 16.21
CA GLY A 168 -3.09 10.43 17.29
C GLY A 168 -1.99 11.44 17.62
N PRO A 169 -1.24 11.23 18.72
CA PRO A 169 -0.17 12.13 19.14
C PRO A 169 0.91 12.37 18.07
N ALA A 170 1.67 13.46 18.20
CA ALA A 170 2.81 13.72 17.33
C ALA A 170 3.83 12.58 17.42
N GLY A 171 4.45 12.23 16.29
CA GLY A 171 5.49 11.19 16.23
C GLY A 171 5.00 9.74 16.28
N THR A 172 3.69 9.47 16.25
CA THR A 172 3.14 8.09 16.28
C THR A 172 3.02 7.43 14.91
N GLY A 173 3.76 7.89 13.90
CA GLY A 173 3.84 7.21 12.59
C GLY A 173 2.67 7.47 11.63
N LYS A 174 1.81 8.47 11.87
CA LYS A 174 0.60 8.74 11.05
C LYS A 174 0.94 9.05 9.59
N THR A 175 1.86 10.00 9.41
CA THR A 175 2.33 10.45 8.10
C THR A 175 3.14 9.36 7.42
N GLU A 176 3.98 8.65 8.17
CA GLU A 176 4.79 7.53 7.70
C GLU A 176 3.93 6.37 7.20
N THR A 177 2.88 6.02 7.92
CA THR A 177 1.93 4.96 7.53
C THR A 177 1.19 5.33 6.25
N THR A 178 0.71 6.57 6.14
CA THR A 178 0.05 7.05 4.92
C THR A 178 0.98 7.03 3.70
N LYS A 179 2.23 7.46 3.89
CA LYS A 179 3.26 7.40 2.83
C LYS A 179 3.61 5.97 2.44
N ASP A 180 3.71 5.06 3.41
CA ASP A 180 4.05 3.67 3.14
C ASP A 180 2.91 2.96 2.38
N LEU A 181 1.64 3.27 2.68
CA LEU A 181 0.49 2.81 1.89
C LEU A 181 0.56 3.32 0.45
N ALA A 182 0.80 4.62 0.26
CA ALA A 182 0.93 5.19 -1.08
C ALA A 182 2.09 4.53 -1.86
N LYS A 183 3.22 4.26 -1.20
CA LYS A 183 4.31 3.46 -1.79
C LYS A 183 3.89 2.02 -2.10
N ALA A 184 3.04 1.40 -1.28
CA ALA A 184 2.50 0.06 -1.55
C ALA A 184 1.66 0.05 -2.83
N LEU A 185 0.97 1.15 -3.13
CA LEU A 185 0.22 1.36 -4.37
C LEU A 185 1.09 1.91 -5.52
N ALA A 186 2.40 2.06 -5.33
CA ALA A 186 3.32 2.73 -6.26
C ALA A 186 2.81 4.10 -6.74
N LYS A 187 2.35 4.91 -5.79
CA LYS A 187 1.90 6.29 -6.00
C LYS A 187 2.73 7.26 -5.19
N GLN A 188 3.15 8.35 -5.82
CA GLN A 188 3.84 9.45 -5.16
C GLN A 188 2.88 10.13 -4.17
N CYS A 189 3.28 10.15 -2.90
CA CYS A 189 2.60 10.88 -1.84
C CYS A 189 3.38 12.17 -1.54
N VAL A 190 2.76 13.32 -1.82
CA VAL A 190 3.26 14.64 -1.47
C VAL A 190 2.86 14.94 -0.05
N VAL A 191 3.83 15.08 0.85
CA VAL A 191 3.56 15.53 2.22
C VAL A 191 3.63 17.04 2.23
N PHE A 192 2.56 17.68 2.65
CA PHE A 192 2.47 19.12 2.78
C PHE A 192 2.30 19.46 4.26
N ASN A 193 3.25 20.21 4.82
CA ASN A 193 3.15 20.69 6.20
C ASN A 193 2.31 21.97 6.22
N CYS A 194 1.16 21.93 6.86
CA CYS A 194 0.26 23.06 6.97
C CYS A 194 0.79 24.09 7.96
N SER A 195 0.62 25.36 7.61
CA SER A 195 1.01 26.50 8.45
C SER A 195 -0.04 27.60 8.36
N ASP A 196 -0.01 28.52 9.32
CA ASP A 196 -0.97 29.62 9.47
C ASP A 196 -0.97 30.58 8.25
N GLY A 197 0.09 30.57 7.43
CA GLY A 197 0.21 31.39 6.21
C GLY A 197 -0.44 30.81 4.96
N LEU A 198 -1.16 29.69 5.07
CA LEU A 198 -1.75 28.99 3.92
C LEU A 198 -3.06 29.66 3.48
N ASP A 199 -3.12 30.15 2.23
CA ASP A 199 -4.34 30.73 1.67
C ASP A 199 -5.15 29.72 0.81
N TYR A 200 -6.45 29.96 0.67
CA TYR A 200 -7.34 29.07 -0.09
C TYR A 200 -7.03 29.05 -1.60
N LYS A 201 -6.32 30.06 -2.12
CA LYS A 201 -5.93 30.15 -3.53
C LYS A 201 -4.75 29.24 -3.85
N ALA A 202 -3.75 29.19 -2.96
CA ALA A 202 -2.65 28.26 -3.01
C ALA A 202 -3.16 26.83 -2.87
N MET A 203 -4.09 26.58 -1.94
CA MET A 203 -4.75 25.27 -1.80
C MET A 203 -5.52 24.87 -3.05
N GLY A 204 -6.29 25.78 -3.66
CA GLY A 204 -6.96 25.50 -4.93
C GLY A 204 -6.00 25.16 -6.07
N LYS A 205 -4.88 25.87 -6.19
CA LYS A 205 -3.80 25.55 -7.15
C LYS A 205 -3.16 24.19 -6.84
N PHE A 206 -2.94 23.89 -5.57
CA PHE A 206 -2.39 22.62 -5.11
C PHE A 206 -3.30 21.45 -5.48
N PHE A 207 -4.60 21.53 -5.16
CA PHE A 207 -5.58 20.51 -5.54
C PHE A 207 -5.70 20.35 -7.06
N LYS A 208 -5.68 21.44 -7.83
CA LYS A 208 -5.64 21.37 -9.29
C LYS A 208 -4.42 20.57 -9.78
N GLY A 209 -3.25 20.82 -9.19
CA GLY A 209 -2.03 20.06 -9.47
C GLY A 209 -2.18 18.58 -9.13
N LEU A 210 -2.69 18.26 -7.94
CA LEU A 210 -2.92 16.88 -7.50
C LEU A 210 -3.87 16.11 -8.42
N CYS A 211 -5.03 16.70 -8.75
CA CYS A 211 -6.03 16.08 -9.62
C CYS A 211 -5.46 15.84 -11.02
N THR A 212 -4.67 16.77 -11.54
CA THR A 212 -4.05 16.64 -12.87
C THR A 212 -2.95 15.58 -12.88
N ALA A 213 -2.17 15.48 -11.81
CA ALA A 213 -1.08 14.51 -11.70
C ALA A 213 -1.53 13.10 -11.30
N GLY A 214 -2.72 12.96 -10.70
CA GLY A 214 -3.15 11.69 -10.10
C GLY A 214 -2.27 11.26 -8.92
N ALA A 215 -1.73 12.24 -8.19
CA ALA A 215 -0.83 12.04 -7.04
C ALA A 215 -1.60 12.04 -5.71
N TRP A 216 -1.02 11.44 -4.69
CA TRP A 216 -1.56 11.48 -3.34
C TRP A 216 -1.00 12.67 -2.58
N ALA A 217 -1.78 13.20 -1.64
CA ALA A 217 -1.30 14.20 -0.69
C ALA A 217 -1.61 13.81 0.75
N CYS A 218 -0.67 14.09 1.64
CA CYS A 218 -0.83 13.99 3.08
C CYS A 218 -0.61 15.37 3.68
N PHE A 219 -1.67 15.97 4.24
CA PHE A 219 -1.62 17.25 4.92
C PHE A 219 -1.24 17.03 6.38
N ASP A 220 -0.03 17.40 6.74
CA ASP A 220 0.49 17.32 8.11
C ASP A 220 0.16 18.60 8.87
N GLU A 221 -0.05 18.52 10.18
CA GLU A 221 -0.46 19.66 11.02
C GLU A 221 -1.72 20.39 10.48
N PHE A 222 -2.68 19.66 9.89
CA PHE A 222 -3.89 20.21 9.27
C PHE A 222 -4.70 21.14 10.18
N ASN A 223 -4.63 20.92 11.50
CA ASN A 223 -5.25 21.75 12.52
C ASN A 223 -4.61 23.16 12.68
N ARG A 224 -3.54 23.48 11.94
CA ARG A 224 -2.94 24.83 11.87
C ARG A 224 -3.54 25.73 10.78
N ILE A 225 -4.41 25.19 9.94
CA ILE A 225 -5.10 26.00 8.92
C ILE A 225 -6.17 26.86 9.62
N ASP A 226 -6.21 28.15 9.29
CA ASP A 226 -7.25 29.06 9.77
C ASP A 226 -8.65 28.51 9.43
N LEU A 227 -9.59 28.60 10.37
CA LEU A 227 -10.97 28.13 10.21
C LEU A 227 -11.66 28.74 8.98
N GLU A 228 -11.38 30.00 8.66
CA GLU A 228 -11.96 30.65 7.48
C GLU A 228 -11.46 30.01 6.18
N VAL A 229 -10.17 29.69 6.10
CA VAL A 229 -9.55 29.01 4.97
C VAL A 229 -10.04 27.57 4.88
N LEU A 230 -10.18 26.89 6.02
CA LEU A 230 -10.62 25.51 6.10
C LEU A 230 -12.01 25.30 5.50
N SER A 231 -12.94 26.23 5.75
CA SER A 231 -14.30 26.18 5.20
C SER A 231 -14.29 26.17 3.67
N VAL A 232 -13.47 27.03 3.05
CA VAL A 232 -13.32 27.09 1.58
C VAL A 232 -12.62 25.84 1.05
N VAL A 233 -11.59 25.36 1.74
CA VAL A 233 -10.88 24.12 1.38
C VAL A 233 -11.81 22.91 1.41
N ALA A 234 -12.69 22.81 2.42
CA ALA A 234 -13.67 21.73 2.53
C ALA A 234 -14.63 21.71 1.32
N GLN A 235 -15.08 22.90 0.87
CA GLN A 235 -15.90 23.01 -0.34
C GLN A 235 -15.12 22.56 -1.59
N GLN A 236 -13.86 22.98 -1.75
CA GLN A 236 -13.02 22.56 -2.88
C GLN A 236 -12.83 21.04 -2.91
N VAL A 237 -12.54 20.41 -1.77
CA VAL A 237 -12.40 18.96 -1.65
C VAL A 237 -13.74 18.26 -1.95
N SER A 238 -14.85 18.78 -1.43
CA SER A 238 -16.17 18.20 -1.68
C SER A 238 -16.54 18.23 -3.17
N SER A 239 -16.26 19.33 -3.88
CA SER A 239 -16.48 19.43 -5.33
C SER A 239 -15.66 18.39 -6.10
N ILE A 240 -14.40 18.16 -5.72
CA ILE A 240 -13.54 17.12 -6.31
C ILE A 240 -14.15 15.74 -6.07
N GLN A 241 -14.55 15.44 -4.84
CA GLN A 241 -15.11 14.14 -4.47
C GLN A 241 -16.42 13.85 -5.22
N GLN A 242 -17.31 14.83 -5.33
CA GLN A 242 -18.55 14.72 -6.10
C GLN A 242 -18.27 14.47 -7.59
N ALA A 243 -17.30 15.17 -8.18
CA ALA A 243 -16.91 14.94 -9.56
C ALA A 243 -16.35 13.53 -9.80
N MET A 244 -15.53 13.03 -8.87
CA MET A 244 -15.00 11.66 -8.93
C MET A 244 -16.11 10.61 -8.81
N GLN A 245 -17.02 10.78 -7.85
CA GLN A 245 -18.18 9.89 -7.65
C GLN A 245 -19.10 9.87 -8.87
N ALA A 246 -19.27 11.00 -9.54
CA ALA A 246 -20.04 11.11 -10.78
C ALA A 246 -19.27 10.62 -12.03
N GLY A 247 -18.02 10.17 -11.90
CA GLY A 247 -17.20 9.69 -13.01
C GLY A 247 -16.84 10.77 -14.04
N LEU A 248 -16.79 12.05 -13.62
CA LEU A 248 -16.53 13.15 -14.52
C LEU A 248 -15.04 13.21 -14.89
N THR A 249 -14.75 13.33 -16.18
CA THR A 249 -13.38 13.52 -16.68
C THR A 249 -12.90 14.98 -16.53
N ARG A 250 -13.83 15.92 -16.35
CA ARG A 250 -13.58 17.36 -16.12
C ARG A 250 -14.71 17.94 -15.26
N PHE A 251 -14.37 18.86 -14.36
CA PHE A 251 -15.32 19.62 -13.53
C PHE A 251 -14.75 21.03 -13.28
N THR A 252 -15.58 21.95 -12.83
CA THR A 252 -15.25 23.36 -12.56
C THR A 252 -15.71 23.76 -11.19
#